data_AF-A0A2P6NC00-F1
#
_entry.id   AF-A0A2P6NC00-F1
#
_cell.length_a   1.000
_cell.length_b   1.000
_cell.length_c   1.000
_cell.angle_alpha   90.00
_cell.angle_beta   90.00
_cell.angle_gamma   90.00
#
_symmetry.space_group_name_H-M   'P 1'
#
loop_
_entity.id
_entity.type
_entity.pdbx_description
1 polymer ?
#
loop_
_entity_poly.entity_id
_entity_poly.type
_entity_poly.pdbx_seq_one_letter_code
_entity_poly.pdbx_strand_id
1 'polypeptide(L)'
;MRLVSSRPCFRQLSNFYADRCVHREPSSFSKSIIVTDGERKGAPHRFLTFGDAPPHSSVQGRVRLRNKSRPFDHSARCDYVNTMLGSSLCYTSILNHLSIDSLFQSDLKIASFGLGSGSIPDFFHRFTKASVEVVEIDPAVARVSETYFGFETSDRIRLHVRDANDWTLDNANRRDMDIIFVDIYNHEGLAMDALNQQMISTLPSLLSTDGIIISNVFSDIKNHNVVNQLLQKHLQHTHTLSVGTTHNVILTSFGCNESWTENNLDERGAVEKMKTETVTKQKLMRAAEAIAARGCIDFDIERVMQEALEDEFSFREE
;
A
#
# COMPACT_ATOMS: atom_id res chain seq x y z
N MET A 1 30.65 -10.66 30.09
CA MET A 1 29.49 -9.85 30.52
C MET A 1 29.90 -8.38 30.56
N ARG A 2 29.70 -7.65 29.46
CA ARG A 2 29.82 -6.19 29.37
C ARG A 2 28.64 -5.69 28.55
N LEU A 3 27.72 -5.00 29.21
CA LEU A 3 26.58 -4.31 28.60
C LEU A 3 27.13 -3.14 27.80
N VAL A 4 27.13 -3.24 26.47
CA VAL A 4 27.34 -2.09 25.58
C VAL A 4 25.98 -1.40 25.47
N SER A 5 25.85 -0.24 26.13
CA SER A 5 24.69 0.62 25.96
C SER A 5 24.70 1.20 24.55
N SER A 6 23.85 0.67 23.66
CA SER A 6 23.52 1.32 22.40
C SER A 6 22.57 2.49 22.70
N ARG A 7 23.13 3.70 22.84
CA ARG A 7 22.33 4.92 22.69
C ARG A 7 21.76 4.93 21.26
N PRO A 8 20.49 5.32 21.04
CA PRO A 8 19.97 5.46 19.70
C PRO A 8 20.74 6.58 18.99
N CYS A 9 21.37 6.23 17.87
CA CYS A 9 22.04 7.18 17.01
C CYS A 9 20.99 8.03 16.29
N PHE A 10 20.57 9.13 16.92
CA PHE A 10 19.86 10.22 16.24
C PHE A 10 20.82 10.89 15.25
N ARG A 11 20.93 10.32 14.04
CA ARG A 11 21.58 10.98 12.90
C ARG A 11 20.82 10.68 11.61
N GLN A 12 19.69 11.37 11.42
CA GLN A 12 19.22 11.78 10.09
C GLN A 12 18.04 12.77 10.16
N LEU A 13 18.23 13.96 10.75
CA LEU A 13 17.28 15.07 10.60
C LEU A 13 18.06 16.39 10.57
N SER A 14 18.75 16.68 9.47
CA SER A 14 19.50 17.94 9.35
C SER A 14 19.48 18.52 7.93
N ASN A 15 18.30 18.52 7.28
CA ASN A 15 18.06 19.26 6.03
C ASN A 15 16.56 19.58 5.82
N PHE A 16 15.81 19.85 6.88
CA PHE A 16 14.39 20.26 6.77
C PHE A 16 14.23 21.67 7.34
N TYR A 17 14.00 22.64 6.46
CA TYR A 17 13.58 23.99 6.82
C TYR A 17 12.19 23.94 7.47
N ALA A 18 11.89 24.92 8.33
CA ALA A 18 10.67 24.97 9.13
C ALA A 18 9.39 24.77 8.28
N ASP A 19 8.71 23.65 8.50
CA ASP A 19 7.43 23.34 7.90
C ASP A 19 6.38 24.41 8.25
N ARG A 20 5.73 24.96 7.22
CA ARG A 20 4.60 25.86 7.40
C ARG A 20 3.32 25.03 7.54
N CYS A 21 2.62 25.16 8.66
CA CYS A 21 1.26 24.64 8.79
C CYS A 21 0.31 25.36 7.82
N VAL A 22 -0.32 24.60 6.93
CA VAL A 22 -1.30 25.07 5.94
C VAL A 22 -2.72 24.87 6.45
N HIS A 23 -2.95 23.74 7.12
CA HIS A 23 -4.25 23.38 7.70
C HIS A 23 -4.07 22.51 8.94
N ARG A 24 -4.98 22.65 9.89
CA ARG A 24 -5.09 21.76 11.04
C ARG A 24 -6.54 21.70 11.47
N GLU A 25 -7.09 20.49 11.58
CA GLU A 25 -8.41 20.26 12.18
C GLU A 25 -8.41 19.06 13.13
N PRO A 26 -9.25 19.05 14.18
CA PRO A 26 -9.44 17.86 15.00
C PRO A 26 -10.16 16.76 14.21
N SER A 27 -9.91 15.49 14.58
CA SER A 27 -10.57 14.33 13.99
C SER A 27 -10.95 13.32 15.08
N SER A 28 -12.13 12.70 14.93
CA SER A 28 -12.59 11.63 15.82
C SER A 28 -11.85 10.30 15.63
N PHE A 29 -11.24 10.08 14.46
CA PHE A 29 -10.52 8.84 14.11
C PHE A 29 -9.00 9.02 14.21
N SER A 30 -8.52 10.17 13.73
CA SER A 30 -7.10 10.47 13.58
C SER A 30 -6.58 11.48 14.61
N LYS A 31 -7.39 11.82 15.63
CA LYS A 31 -7.13 12.83 16.68
C LYS A 31 -6.99 14.27 16.14
N SER A 32 -6.08 14.49 15.20
CA SER A 32 -5.98 15.70 14.41
C SER A 32 -5.44 15.38 13.01
N ILE A 33 -5.83 16.18 12.03
CA ILE A 33 -5.33 16.11 10.66
C ILE A 33 -4.56 17.40 10.41
N ILE A 34 -3.32 17.26 9.98
CA ILE A 34 -2.41 18.38 9.79
C ILE A 34 -1.86 18.32 8.38
N VAL A 35 -1.90 19.47 7.70
CA VAL A 35 -1.27 19.68 6.39
C VAL A 35 -0.14 20.67 6.56
N THR A 36 1.07 20.28 6.17
CA THR A 36 2.25 21.16 6.17
C THR A 36 2.85 21.29 4.78
N ASP A 37 3.40 22.46 4.48
CA ASP A 37 4.26 22.69 3.32
C ASP A 37 5.71 22.77 3.81
N GLY A 38 6.59 22.06 3.11
CA GLY A 38 8.02 22.00 3.41
C GLY A 38 8.84 21.73 2.15
N GLU A 39 10.13 21.47 2.31
CA GLU A 39 11.04 21.17 1.20
C GLU A 39 11.61 19.76 1.32
N ARG A 40 11.67 19.03 0.20
CA ARG A 40 12.34 17.73 0.13
C ARG A 40 13.07 17.60 -1.21
N LYS A 41 14.34 17.17 -1.15
CA LYS A 41 15.21 17.02 -2.33
C LYS A 41 15.23 18.28 -3.23
N GLY A 42 15.26 19.47 -2.62
CA GLY A 42 15.31 20.75 -3.37
C GLY A 42 14.00 21.20 -4.00
N ALA A 43 12.87 20.56 -3.68
CA ALA A 43 11.57 20.89 -4.25
C ALA A 43 10.49 21.07 -3.17
N PRO A 44 9.52 21.96 -3.37
CA PRO A 44 8.43 22.18 -2.43
C PRO A 44 7.50 20.96 -2.42
N HIS A 45 7.14 20.51 -1.23
CA HIS A 45 6.24 19.39 -1.01
C HIS A 45 5.19 19.77 0.04
N ARG A 46 4.07 19.07 -0.05
CA ARG A 46 3.01 19.09 0.94
C ARG A 46 2.88 17.72 1.59
N PHE A 47 2.66 17.72 2.90
CA PHE A 47 2.61 16.53 3.72
C PHE A 47 1.29 16.46 4.48
N LEU A 48 0.78 15.24 4.63
CA LEU A 48 -0.35 14.89 5.48
C LEU A 48 0.18 14.12 6.69
N THR A 49 -0.19 14.53 7.91
CA THR A 49 0.13 13.81 9.14
C THR A 49 -1.10 13.73 10.05
N PHE A 50 -1.19 12.66 10.84
CA PHE A 50 -2.24 12.47 11.83
C PHE A 50 -1.73 12.64 13.25
N GLY A 51 -2.62 13.07 14.14
CA GLY A 51 -2.35 13.28 15.56
C GLY A 51 -1.35 14.38 15.87
N ASP A 52 -0.76 14.32 17.06
CA ASP A 52 0.23 15.30 17.52
C ASP A 52 1.67 14.83 17.30
N ALA A 53 1.85 13.83 16.43
CA ALA A 53 3.16 13.33 16.07
C ALA A 53 4.04 14.49 15.57
N PRO A 54 5.34 14.53 15.93
CA PRO A 54 6.25 15.52 15.39
C PRO A 54 6.15 15.55 13.85
N PRO A 55 6.24 16.74 13.21
CA PRO A 55 6.28 16.84 11.77
C PRO A 55 7.27 15.81 11.19
N HIS A 56 6.87 15.13 10.12
CA HIS A 56 7.64 14.11 9.40
C HIS A 56 7.85 12.75 10.09
N SER A 57 7.35 12.53 11.31
CA SER A 57 7.51 11.23 12.01
C SER A 57 6.49 10.17 11.58
N SER A 58 5.32 10.56 11.08
CA SER A 58 4.25 9.66 10.63
C SER A 58 3.48 10.28 9.46
N VAL A 59 4.17 10.41 8.32
CA VAL A 59 3.61 11.00 7.10
C VAL A 59 2.66 10.01 6.42
N GLN A 60 1.38 10.37 6.40
CA GLN A 60 0.26 9.61 5.82
C GLN A 60 -0.01 9.99 4.36
N GLY A 61 0.75 10.94 3.84
CA GLY A 61 0.61 11.40 2.47
C GLY A 61 1.63 12.46 2.10
N ARG A 62 2.04 12.46 0.83
CA ARG A 62 3.02 13.40 0.30
C ARG A 62 2.72 13.69 -1.16
N VAL A 63 2.81 14.96 -1.52
CA VAL A 63 2.72 15.40 -2.92
C VAL A 63 3.73 16.49 -3.18
N ARG A 64 4.33 16.52 -4.38
CA ARG A 64 5.21 17.61 -4.78
C ARG A 64 4.35 18.77 -5.30
N LEU A 65 4.64 19.96 -4.82
CA LEU A 65 3.98 21.18 -5.28
C LEU A 65 4.62 21.66 -6.58
N ARG A 66 3.79 22.06 -7.54
CA ARG A 66 4.21 22.50 -8.87
C ARG A 66 3.69 23.93 -9.12
N ASN A 67 3.08 24.19 -10.27
CA ASN A 67 2.60 25.51 -10.66
C ASN A 67 1.07 25.59 -10.61
N LYS A 68 0.48 26.77 -10.78
CA LYS A 68 -0.97 26.97 -10.67
C LYS A 68 -1.82 26.11 -11.62
N SER A 69 -1.32 25.79 -12.82
CA SER A 69 -2.07 24.99 -13.81
C SER A 69 -2.09 23.49 -13.51
N ARG A 70 -1.08 22.99 -12.81
CA ARG A 70 -1.00 21.59 -12.35
C ARG A 70 -0.36 21.62 -10.96
N PRO A 71 -1.12 21.94 -9.90
CA PRO A 71 -0.57 22.26 -8.59
C PRO A 71 0.10 21.07 -7.90
N PHE A 72 -0.35 19.86 -8.23
CA PHE A 72 0.04 18.63 -7.56
C PHE A 72 0.74 17.67 -8.51
N ASP A 73 1.92 17.22 -8.11
CA ASP A 73 2.65 16.13 -8.73
C ASP A 73 2.71 14.94 -7.77
N HIS A 74 1.78 14.02 -7.99
CA HIS A 74 1.64 12.80 -7.23
C HIS A 74 2.71 11.76 -7.57
N SER A 75 3.65 11.97 -8.50
CA SER A 75 4.77 11.00 -8.64
C SER A 75 5.65 10.94 -7.38
N ALA A 76 5.67 12.02 -6.60
CA ALA A 76 6.47 12.17 -5.38
C ALA A 76 5.78 11.64 -4.11
N ARG A 77 5.05 10.51 -4.21
CA ARG A 77 4.32 9.85 -3.10
C ARG A 77 5.27 9.39 -2.00
N CYS A 78 4.72 9.01 -0.84
CA CYS A 78 5.47 8.30 0.18
C CYS A 78 6.07 7.00 -0.37
N ASP A 79 7.24 6.63 0.16
CA ASP A 79 8.04 5.52 -0.35
C ASP A 79 7.26 4.18 -0.19
N TYR A 80 6.50 4.00 0.89
CA TYR A 80 5.63 2.83 1.09
C TYR A 80 4.52 2.73 0.05
N VAL A 81 3.92 3.86 -0.35
CA VAL A 81 2.87 3.89 -1.40
C VAL A 81 3.47 3.46 -2.74
N ASN A 82 4.69 3.89 -3.04
CA ASN A 82 5.39 3.45 -4.25
C ASN A 82 5.70 1.95 -4.21
N THR A 83 6.09 1.40 -3.06
CA THR A 83 6.25 -0.05 -2.89
C THR A 83 4.93 -0.79 -3.10
N MET A 84 3.82 -0.33 -2.50
CA MET A 84 2.50 -0.95 -2.68
C MET A 84 2.06 -0.93 -4.15
N LEU A 85 2.19 0.21 -4.83
CA LEU A 85 1.82 0.34 -6.24
C LEU A 85 2.70 -0.57 -7.11
N GLY A 86 4.01 -0.51 -6.95
CA GLY A 86 4.93 -1.32 -7.75
C GLY A 86 4.76 -2.82 -7.52
N SER A 87 4.61 -3.26 -6.27
CA SER A 87 4.35 -4.67 -5.95
C SER A 87 3.02 -5.14 -6.54
N SER A 88 1.95 -4.34 -6.39
CA SER A 88 0.65 -4.68 -6.93
C SER A 88 0.70 -4.91 -8.45
N LEU A 89 1.35 -4.02 -9.19
CA LEU A 89 1.46 -4.11 -10.64
C LEU A 89 2.32 -5.31 -11.08
N CYS A 90 3.45 -5.53 -10.40
CA CYS A 90 4.34 -6.66 -10.66
C CYS A 90 3.63 -7.99 -10.46
N TYR A 91 3.02 -8.21 -9.29
CA TYR A 91 2.34 -9.48 -8.99
C TYR A 91 1.11 -9.69 -9.86
N THR A 92 0.28 -8.65 -10.06
CA THR A 92 -0.90 -8.76 -10.94
C THR A 92 -0.50 -9.11 -12.36
N SER A 93 0.57 -8.49 -12.90
CA SER A 93 1.13 -8.82 -14.22
C SER A 93 1.55 -10.28 -14.33
N ILE A 94 2.24 -10.81 -13.31
CA ILE A 94 2.74 -12.19 -13.31
C ILE A 94 1.59 -13.20 -13.24
N LEU A 95 0.65 -13.01 -12.30
CA LEU A 95 -0.46 -13.92 -12.05
C LEU A 95 -1.42 -13.98 -13.24
N ASN A 96 -1.73 -12.81 -13.82
CA ASN A 96 -2.62 -12.71 -14.98
C ASN A 96 -1.91 -12.99 -16.31
N HIS A 97 -0.59 -13.27 -16.29
CA HIS A 97 0.23 -13.47 -17.49
C HIS A 97 0.16 -12.30 -18.49
N LEU A 98 0.06 -11.06 -17.99
CA LEU A 98 -0.03 -9.84 -18.78
C LEU A 98 1.29 -9.09 -18.81
N SER A 99 1.61 -8.41 -19.91
CA SER A 99 2.66 -7.38 -19.90
C SER A 99 2.18 -6.15 -19.10
N ILE A 100 3.12 -5.34 -18.60
CA ILE A 100 2.79 -4.08 -17.91
C ILE A 100 1.99 -3.13 -18.82
N ASP A 101 2.31 -3.08 -20.11
CA ASP A 101 1.52 -2.30 -21.08
C ASP A 101 0.06 -2.76 -21.14
N SER A 102 -0.15 -4.08 -21.23
CA SER A 102 -1.50 -4.66 -21.29
C SER A 102 -2.24 -4.42 -19.98
N LEU A 103 -1.56 -4.58 -18.84
CA LEU A 103 -2.12 -4.33 -17.51
C LEU A 103 -2.63 -2.89 -17.36
N PHE A 104 -1.88 -1.89 -17.86
CA PHE A 104 -2.31 -0.48 -17.83
C PHE A 104 -3.52 -0.20 -18.73
N GLN A 105 -3.79 -1.08 -19.71
CA GLN A 105 -4.97 -1.00 -20.58
C GLN A 105 -6.15 -1.85 -20.08
N SER A 106 -5.96 -2.67 -19.05
CA SER A 106 -7.01 -3.50 -18.45
C SER A 106 -7.95 -2.68 -17.55
N ASP A 107 -9.23 -3.05 -17.53
CA ASP A 107 -10.21 -2.52 -16.58
C ASP A 107 -10.16 -3.30 -15.26
N LEU A 108 -9.03 -3.17 -14.56
CA LEU A 108 -8.86 -3.79 -13.24
C LEU A 108 -9.85 -3.20 -12.24
N LYS A 109 -10.36 -4.05 -11.33
CA LYS A 109 -11.19 -3.59 -10.21
C LYS A 109 -10.37 -3.57 -8.93
N ILE A 110 -10.38 -2.42 -8.26
CA ILE A 110 -9.52 -2.15 -7.12
C ILE A 110 -10.37 -1.68 -5.95
N ALA A 111 -10.10 -2.21 -4.76
CA ALA A 111 -10.54 -1.62 -3.50
C ALA A 111 -9.34 -0.98 -2.79
N SER A 112 -9.52 0.22 -2.24
CA SER A 112 -8.50 0.92 -1.45
C SER A 112 -9.10 1.29 -0.10
N PHE A 113 -8.71 0.56 0.94
CA PHE A 113 -9.14 0.84 2.31
C PHE A 113 -8.14 1.79 2.97
N GLY A 114 -8.61 3.01 3.25
CA GLY A 114 -7.79 4.18 3.53
C GLY A 114 -7.60 5.05 2.29
N LEU A 115 -7.85 6.35 2.43
CA LEU A 115 -7.63 7.35 1.37
C LEU A 115 -6.29 8.08 1.55
N GLY A 116 -5.99 8.51 2.78
CA GLY A 116 -4.83 9.36 3.08
C GLY A 116 -4.81 10.63 2.21
N SER A 117 -3.74 10.84 1.48
CA SER A 117 -3.63 11.97 0.51
C SER A 117 -4.32 11.72 -0.84
N GLY A 118 -4.90 10.54 -1.09
CA GLY A 118 -5.51 10.17 -2.38
C GLY A 118 -4.50 9.66 -3.42
N SER A 119 -3.28 9.33 -3.01
CA SER A 119 -2.18 9.02 -3.92
C SER A 119 -2.33 7.69 -4.70
N ILE A 120 -2.96 6.68 -4.11
CA ILE A 120 -3.26 5.38 -4.75
C ILE A 120 -4.36 5.54 -5.82
N PRO A 121 -5.57 6.06 -5.49
CA PRO A 121 -6.61 6.24 -6.50
C PRO A 121 -6.19 7.21 -7.62
N ASP A 122 -5.45 8.30 -7.32
CA ASP A 122 -4.90 9.20 -8.33
C ASP A 122 -3.98 8.49 -9.33
N PHE A 123 -3.13 7.56 -8.84
CA PHE A 123 -2.26 6.77 -9.71
C PHE A 123 -3.08 5.96 -10.73
N PHE A 124 -4.03 5.17 -10.25
CA PHE A 124 -4.84 4.32 -11.14
C PHE A 124 -5.72 5.15 -12.07
N HIS A 125 -6.25 6.29 -11.60
CA HIS A 125 -6.99 7.21 -12.45
C HIS A 125 -6.13 7.77 -13.59
N ARG A 126 -4.90 8.23 -13.32
CA ARG A 126 -4.06 8.87 -14.34
C ARG A 126 -3.42 7.90 -15.32
N PHE A 127 -3.01 6.73 -14.85
CA PHE A 127 -2.11 5.86 -15.62
C PHE A 127 -2.78 4.61 -16.17
N THR A 128 -3.96 4.24 -15.68
CA THR A 128 -4.62 2.97 -16.05
C THR A 128 -6.10 3.18 -16.40
N LYS A 129 -6.75 2.14 -16.92
CA LYS A 129 -8.22 2.09 -17.09
C LYS A 129 -8.95 1.51 -15.87
N ALA A 130 -8.24 1.22 -14.78
CA ALA A 130 -8.82 0.61 -13.59
C ALA A 130 -9.93 1.47 -12.96
N SER A 131 -10.86 0.78 -12.30
CA SER A 131 -11.87 1.35 -11.43
C SER A 131 -11.49 1.14 -9.97
N VAL A 132 -11.63 2.17 -9.13
CA VAL A 132 -11.22 2.14 -7.71
C VAL A 132 -12.41 2.48 -6.81
N GLU A 133 -12.73 1.58 -5.89
CA GLU A 133 -13.58 1.81 -4.74
C GLU A 133 -12.69 2.23 -3.56
N VAL A 134 -12.72 3.51 -3.19
CA VAL A 134 -11.99 4.02 -2.04
C VAL A 134 -12.92 4.01 -0.83
N VAL A 135 -12.49 3.41 0.27
CA VAL A 135 -13.26 3.38 1.53
C VAL A 135 -12.44 4.10 2.61
N GLU A 136 -12.97 5.22 3.09
CA GLU A 136 -12.33 6.07 4.09
C GLU A 136 -13.29 6.27 5.26
N ILE A 137 -12.86 5.98 6.48
CA ILE A 137 -13.72 6.10 7.65
C ILE A 137 -13.87 7.57 8.09
N ASP A 138 -12.85 8.39 7.86
CA ASP A 138 -12.76 9.75 8.35
C ASP A 138 -13.20 10.77 7.28
N PRO A 139 -14.39 11.39 7.39
CA PRO A 139 -14.83 12.44 6.47
C PRO A 139 -13.88 13.65 6.42
N ALA A 140 -13.09 13.87 7.48
CA ALA A 140 -12.10 14.94 7.52
C ALA A 140 -10.91 14.62 6.60
N VAL A 141 -10.46 13.37 6.53
CA VAL A 141 -9.42 12.94 5.59
C VAL A 141 -9.90 13.11 4.14
N ALA A 142 -11.14 12.74 3.84
CA ALA A 142 -11.75 12.95 2.53
C ALA A 142 -11.69 14.42 2.07
N ARG A 143 -12.20 15.34 2.90
CA ARG A 143 -12.17 16.78 2.59
C ARG A 143 -10.75 17.33 2.45
N VAL A 144 -9.84 16.90 3.32
CA VAL A 144 -8.44 17.37 3.29
C VAL A 144 -7.72 16.87 2.04
N SER A 145 -7.94 15.62 1.64
CA SER A 145 -7.39 15.03 0.42
C SER A 145 -7.85 15.80 -0.82
N GLU A 146 -9.14 16.11 -0.91
CA GLU A 146 -9.70 16.91 -2.01
C GLU A 146 -9.11 18.33 -2.02
N THR A 147 -9.21 19.04 -0.89
CA THR A 147 -8.86 20.47 -0.80
C THR A 147 -7.36 20.74 -0.94
N TYR A 148 -6.52 19.91 -0.31
CA TYR A 148 -5.10 20.21 -0.15
C TYR A 148 -4.18 19.33 -1.00
N PHE A 149 -4.68 18.19 -1.50
CA PHE A 149 -3.91 17.25 -2.31
C PHE A 149 -4.49 17.06 -3.72
N GLY A 150 -5.67 17.61 -4.03
CA GLY A 150 -6.26 17.54 -5.38
C GLY A 150 -6.81 16.17 -5.72
N PHE A 151 -7.23 15.39 -4.72
CA PHE A 151 -8.00 14.18 -4.94
C PHE A 151 -9.37 14.52 -5.53
N GLU A 152 -9.78 13.79 -6.56
CA GLU A 152 -11.06 13.97 -7.22
C GLU A 152 -11.71 12.61 -7.48
N THR A 153 -13.01 12.52 -7.23
CA THR A 153 -13.83 11.37 -7.66
C THR A 153 -14.10 11.44 -9.16
N SER A 154 -14.39 10.30 -9.77
CA SER A 154 -14.79 10.22 -11.19
C SER A 154 -15.73 9.04 -11.41
N ASP A 155 -16.13 8.82 -12.65
CA ASP A 155 -16.82 7.61 -13.10
C ASP A 155 -16.05 6.32 -12.74
N ARG A 156 -14.71 6.39 -12.71
CA ARG A 156 -13.83 5.28 -12.31
C ARG A 156 -13.39 5.30 -10.85
N ILE A 157 -13.48 6.42 -10.15
CA ILE A 157 -13.03 6.55 -8.75
C ILE A 157 -14.21 6.93 -7.86
N ARG A 158 -14.68 5.97 -7.06
CA ARG A 158 -15.79 6.17 -6.13
C ARG A 158 -15.27 6.22 -4.69
N LEU A 159 -15.62 7.27 -3.96
CA LEU A 159 -15.30 7.40 -2.54
C LEU A 159 -16.51 7.02 -1.69
N HIS A 160 -16.29 6.11 -0.75
CA HIS A 160 -17.23 5.69 0.28
C HIS A 160 -16.72 6.18 1.62
N VAL A 161 -17.38 7.19 2.21
CA VAL A 161 -17.07 7.60 3.57
C VAL A 161 -17.75 6.64 4.55
N ARG A 162 -17.06 5.55 4.91
CA ARG A 162 -17.62 4.41 5.65
C ARG A 162 -16.52 3.59 6.32
N ASP A 163 -16.89 2.82 7.34
CA ASP A 163 -16.03 1.77 7.88
C ASP A 163 -15.75 0.67 6.83
N ALA A 164 -14.49 0.26 6.71
CA ALA A 164 -14.07 -0.77 5.78
C ALA A 164 -14.64 -2.15 6.13
N ASN A 165 -14.91 -2.45 7.40
CA ASN A 165 -15.60 -3.68 7.84
C ASN A 165 -17.01 -3.73 7.29
N ASP A 166 -17.79 -2.66 7.50
CA ASP A 166 -19.16 -2.56 7.02
C ASP A 166 -19.22 -2.66 5.50
N TRP A 167 -18.33 -1.93 4.80
CA TRP A 167 -18.24 -2.01 3.34
C TRP A 167 -17.88 -3.43 2.88
N THR A 168 -16.92 -4.08 3.54
CA THR A 168 -16.48 -5.44 3.22
C THR A 168 -17.61 -6.45 3.40
N LEU A 169 -18.37 -6.35 4.49
CA LEU A 169 -19.51 -7.25 4.78
C LEU A 169 -20.65 -7.07 3.78
N ASP A 170 -21.02 -5.83 3.48
CA ASP A 170 -22.09 -5.52 2.51
C ASP A 170 -21.74 -5.97 1.08
N ASN A 171 -20.44 -6.10 0.78
CA ASN A 171 -19.93 -6.51 -0.52
C ASN A 171 -19.34 -7.93 -0.52
N ALA A 172 -19.47 -8.66 0.59
CA ALA A 172 -19.08 -10.06 0.64
C ALA A 172 -19.83 -10.78 -0.48
N ASN A 173 -19.12 -11.52 -1.34
CA ASN A 173 -19.58 -12.16 -2.59
C ASN A 173 -19.34 -11.39 -3.91
N ARG A 174 -18.72 -10.22 -3.89
CA ARG A 174 -18.34 -9.52 -5.13
C ARG A 174 -17.45 -10.37 -6.05
N ARG A 175 -16.43 -11.03 -5.49
CA ARG A 175 -15.45 -11.89 -6.21
C ARG A 175 -14.88 -11.30 -7.50
N ASP A 176 -14.75 -9.97 -7.57
CA ASP A 176 -14.36 -9.24 -8.77
C ASP A 176 -13.15 -8.32 -8.55
N MET A 177 -12.60 -8.25 -7.32
CA MET A 177 -11.48 -7.37 -7.00
C MET A 177 -10.14 -8.00 -7.37
N ASP A 178 -9.43 -7.37 -8.30
CA ASP A 178 -8.09 -7.79 -8.72
C ASP A 178 -7.02 -7.35 -7.72
N ILE A 179 -7.22 -6.19 -7.09
CA ILE A 179 -6.29 -5.65 -6.10
C ILE A 179 -7.08 -5.05 -4.93
N ILE A 180 -6.76 -5.44 -3.70
CA ILE A 180 -7.25 -4.80 -2.48
C ILE A 180 -6.06 -4.19 -1.75
N PHE A 181 -6.02 -2.87 -1.66
CA PHE A 181 -5.08 -2.15 -0.80
C PHE A 181 -5.65 -1.99 0.60
N VAL A 182 -4.84 -2.34 1.60
CA VAL A 182 -5.16 -2.15 3.02
C VAL A 182 -4.12 -1.18 3.60
N ASP A 183 -4.52 0.08 3.77
CA ASP A 183 -3.70 1.17 4.31
C ASP A 183 -4.49 1.93 5.39
N ILE A 184 -5.03 1.18 6.38
CA ILE A 184 -5.87 1.73 7.43
C ILE A 184 -5.03 2.09 8.65
N TYR A 185 -4.74 3.38 8.78
CA TYR A 185 -3.94 3.94 9.86
C TYR A 185 -4.69 5.03 10.61
N ASN A 186 -4.49 5.08 11.92
CA ASN A 186 -4.89 6.18 12.77
C ASN A 186 -3.64 6.87 13.36
N HIS A 187 -3.85 7.77 14.32
CA HIS A 187 -2.76 8.49 14.98
C HIS A 187 -1.84 7.64 15.86
N GLU A 188 -2.25 6.43 16.23
CA GLU A 188 -1.47 5.47 17.03
C GLU A 188 -0.73 4.44 16.15
N GLY A 189 -1.02 4.43 14.84
CA GLY A 189 -0.44 3.50 13.89
C GLY A 189 -1.50 2.66 13.18
N LEU A 190 -1.19 1.38 12.95
CA LEU A 190 -2.08 0.47 12.26
C LEU A 190 -3.36 0.28 13.08
N ALA A 191 -4.53 0.51 12.48
CA ALA A 191 -5.81 0.37 13.17
C ALA A 191 -6.20 -1.10 13.32
N MET A 192 -5.64 -1.79 14.32
CA MET A 192 -5.87 -3.23 14.55
C MET A 192 -7.35 -3.57 14.79
N ASP A 193 -8.14 -2.63 15.34
CA ASP A 193 -9.58 -2.81 15.51
C ASP A 193 -10.31 -2.87 14.16
N ALA A 194 -9.82 -2.12 13.16
CA ALA A 194 -10.32 -2.20 11.80
C ALA A 194 -9.88 -3.50 11.12
N LEU A 195 -8.62 -3.91 11.31
CA LEU A 195 -8.06 -5.18 10.79
C LEU A 195 -8.35 -6.39 11.68
N ASN A 196 -9.58 -6.48 12.16
CA ASN A 196 -10.00 -7.59 13.00
C ASN A 196 -10.17 -8.90 12.18
N GLN A 197 -10.37 -10.01 12.89
CA GLN A 197 -10.53 -11.33 12.29
C GLN A 197 -11.72 -11.41 11.31
N GLN A 198 -12.82 -10.69 11.57
CA GLN A 198 -13.98 -10.69 10.69
C GLN A 198 -13.64 -10.05 9.34
N MET A 199 -12.96 -8.89 9.34
CA MET A 199 -12.50 -8.26 8.11
C MET A 199 -11.60 -9.20 7.33
N ILE A 200 -10.52 -9.69 7.95
CA ILE A 200 -9.49 -10.50 7.28
C ILE A 200 -10.07 -11.79 6.72
N SER A 201 -10.97 -12.45 7.44
CA SER A 201 -11.64 -13.67 6.95
C SER A 201 -12.65 -13.42 5.82
N THR A 202 -13.14 -12.18 5.67
CA THR A 202 -14.10 -11.80 4.62
C THR A 202 -13.41 -11.30 3.35
N LEU A 203 -12.20 -10.73 3.45
CA LEU A 203 -11.42 -10.21 2.31
C LEU A 203 -11.33 -11.18 1.12
N PRO A 204 -11.10 -12.50 1.28
CA PRO A 204 -11.04 -13.43 0.15
C PRO A 204 -12.34 -13.48 -0.67
N SER A 205 -13.50 -13.20 -0.06
CA SER A 205 -14.79 -13.21 -0.77
C SER A 205 -14.98 -12.03 -1.73
N LEU A 206 -14.12 -11.02 -1.65
CA LEU A 206 -14.09 -9.88 -2.56
C LEU A 206 -13.20 -10.14 -3.77
N LEU A 207 -12.16 -10.97 -3.63
CA LEU A 207 -11.10 -11.15 -4.63
C LEU A 207 -11.58 -11.89 -5.88
N SER A 208 -11.06 -11.49 -7.03
CA SER A 208 -11.08 -12.30 -8.24
C SER A 208 -10.13 -13.50 -8.11
N THR A 209 -10.20 -14.46 -9.03
CA THR A 209 -9.42 -15.71 -8.96
C THR A 209 -7.92 -15.50 -8.82
N ASP A 210 -7.37 -14.50 -9.51
CA ASP A 210 -5.96 -14.12 -9.50
C ASP A 210 -5.72 -12.82 -8.72
N GLY A 211 -6.70 -12.44 -7.89
CA GLY A 211 -6.70 -11.21 -7.11
C GLY A 211 -5.68 -11.25 -5.97
N ILE A 212 -5.17 -10.08 -5.61
CA ILE A 212 -4.16 -9.92 -4.55
C ILE A 212 -4.58 -8.88 -3.52
N ILE A 213 -4.05 -9.03 -2.31
CA ILE A 213 -4.18 -8.06 -1.21
C ILE A 213 -2.81 -7.48 -0.94
N ILE A 214 -2.72 -6.16 -0.84
CA ILE A 214 -1.49 -5.41 -0.54
C ILE A 214 -1.73 -4.60 0.73
N SER A 215 -1.11 -5.02 1.83
CA SER A 215 -1.30 -4.41 3.14
C SER A 215 -0.04 -3.67 3.58
N ASN A 216 -0.18 -2.39 3.92
CA ASN A 216 0.86 -1.66 4.62
C ASN A 216 0.77 -1.98 6.11
N VAL A 217 1.85 -2.47 6.70
CA VAL A 217 1.97 -2.77 8.13
C VAL A 217 3.25 -2.13 8.67
N PHE A 218 3.25 -1.69 9.93
CA PHE A 218 4.51 -1.26 10.56
C PHE A 218 5.38 -2.47 10.93
N SER A 219 6.69 -2.26 10.88
CA SER A 219 7.75 -3.23 11.17
C SER A 219 7.88 -3.56 12.65
N ASP A 220 6.97 -3.07 13.50
CA ASP A 220 6.92 -3.61 14.84
C ASP A 220 6.57 -5.10 14.70
N ILE A 221 7.42 -5.93 15.30
CA ILE A 221 7.39 -7.38 15.13
C ILE A 221 6.02 -7.94 15.56
N LYS A 222 5.34 -7.29 16.50
CA LYS A 222 4.07 -7.78 17.05
C LYS A 222 2.93 -7.60 16.04
N ASN A 223 2.74 -6.39 15.53
CA ASN A 223 1.68 -6.09 14.56
C ASN A 223 1.92 -6.81 13.23
N HIS A 224 3.17 -6.84 12.76
CA HIS A 224 3.54 -7.64 11.60
C HIS A 224 3.13 -9.11 11.78
N ASN A 225 3.54 -9.76 12.87
CA ASN A 225 3.28 -11.18 13.08
C ASN A 225 1.79 -11.47 13.21
N VAL A 226 1.03 -10.65 13.93
CA VAL A 226 -0.42 -10.84 14.09
C VAL A 226 -1.14 -10.72 12.76
N VAL A 227 -0.87 -9.66 11.98
CA VAL A 227 -1.54 -9.47 10.69
C VAL A 227 -1.12 -10.56 9.70
N ASN A 228 0.16 -10.91 9.66
CA ASN A 228 0.66 -11.97 8.78
C ASN A 228 0.02 -13.33 9.12
N GLN A 229 -0.05 -13.71 10.41
CA GLN A 229 -0.69 -14.95 10.83
C GLN A 229 -2.19 -14.98 10.49
N LEU A 230 -2.90 -13.87 10.66
CA LEU A 230 -4.32 -13.78 10.31
C LEU A 230 -4.53 -13.89 8.79
N LEU A 231 -3.69 -13.24 7.99
CA LEU A 231 -3.73 -13.36 6.53
C LEU A 231 -3.42 -14.79 6.09
N GLN A 232 -2.35 -15.41 6.59
CA GLN A 232 -1.96 -16.79 6.27
C GLN A 232 -3.02 -17.83 6.67
N LYS A 233 -3.86 -17.55 7.66
CA LYS A 233 -4.99 -18.43 8.03
C LYS A 233 -6.08 -18.48 6.95
N HIS A 234 -6.24 -17.41 6.19
CA HIS A 234 -7.37 -17.23 5.26
C HIS A 234 -6.94 -17.09 3.79
N LEU A 235 -5.64 -16.92 3.53
CA LEU A 235 -5.04 -16.70 2.22
C LEU A 235 -3.84 -17.64 2.07
N GLN A 236 -3.61 -18.13 0.85
CA GLN A 236 -2.68 -19.23 0.62
C GLN A 236 -1.21 -18.89 0.91
N HIS A 237 -0.82 -17.63 0.70
CA HIS A 237 0.57 -17.22 0.83
C HIS A 237 0.68 -15.72 1.13
N THR A 238 1.76 -15.33 1.81
CA THR A 238 2.12 -13.93 2.08
C THR A 238 3.57 -13.67 1.70
N HIS A 239 3.83 -12.63 0.91
CA HIS A 239 5.16 -12.08 0.67
C HIS A 239 5.36 -10.80 1.45
N THR A 240 6.52 -10.67 2.10
CA THR A 240 6.89 -9.50 2.89
C THR A 240 7.91 -8.66 2.12
N LEU A 241 7.63 -7.37 1.93
CA LEU A 241 8.53 -6.43 1.27
C LEU A 241 8.92 -5.32 2.26
N SER A 242 10.21 -5.18 2.53
CA SER A 242 10.72 -4.05 3.33
C SER A 242 10.71 -2.76 2.51
N VAL A 243 10.32 -1.64 3.13
CA VAL A 243 10.32 -0.32 2.46
C VAL A 243 11.58 0.45 2.86
N GLY A 244 12.69 0.14 2.19
CA GLY A 244 13.98 0.83 2.39
C GLY A 244 14.38 0.93 3.87
N THR A 245 14.65 2.16 4.34
CA THR A 245 15.02 2.41 5.75
C THR A 245 13.85 2.81 6.64
N THR A 246 12.61 2.65 6.17
CA THR A 246 11.42 3.01 6.95
C THR A 246 10.97 1.85 7.84
N HIS A 247 10.06 2.14 8.77
CA HIS A 247 9.37 1.10 9.53
C HIS A 247 8.19 0.50 8.74
N ASN A 248 7.97 0.84 7.48
CA ASN A 248 6.87 0.24 6.71
C ASN A 248 7.30 -1.09 6.11
N VAL A 249 6.39 -2.05 6.17
CA VAL A 249 6.52 -3.38 5.59
C VAL A 249 5.24 -3.64 4.79
N ILE A 250 5.39 -4.08 3.54
CA ILE A 250 4.26 -4.37 2.67
C ILE A 250 4.06 -5.89 2.62
N LEU A 251 2.90 -6.35 3.06
CA LEU A 251 2.46 -7.74 2.94
C LEU A 251 1.64 -7.89 1.66
N THR A 252 2.02 -8.84 0.80
CA THR A 252 1.25 -9.21 -0.39
C THR A 252 0.66 -10.60 -0.20
N SER A 253 -0.67 -10.72 -0.24
CA SER A 253 -1.38 -12.00 -0.13
C SER A 253 -2.14 -12.34 -1.40
N PHE A 254 -2.33 -13.63 -1.66
CA PHE A 254 -2.88 -14.13 -2.92
C PHE A 254 -4.24 -14.83 -2.71
N GLY A 255 -5.19 -14.56 -3.62
CA GLY A 255 -6.51 -15.21 -3.65
C GLY A 255 -6.46 -16.70 -3.97
N CYS A 256 -7.54 -17.42 -3.63
CA CYS A 256 -7.69 -18.86 -3.83
C CYS A 256 -8.58 -19.12 -5.06
N ASN A 257 -8.20 -20.09 -5.91
CA ASN A 257 -9.07 -20.65 -6.95
C ASN A 257 -9.80 -21.90 -6.39
N GLU A 258 -11.11 -22.02 -6.59
CA GLU A 258 -11.91 -23.16 -6.10
C GLU A 258 -11.49 -24.51 -6.73
N SER A 259 -10.71 -24.51 -7.82
CA SER A 259 -10.12 -25.73 -8.39
C SER A 259 -9.02 -26.39 -7.55
N TRP A 260 -8.63 -25.78 -6.43
CA TRP A 260 -7.61 -26.29 -5.51
C TRP A 260 -8.25 -26.91 -4.26
N THR A 261 -9.11 -27.90 -4.44
CA THR A 261 -9.67 -28.68 -3.31
C THR A 261 -8.60 -29.57 -2.67
N GLU A 262 -8.75 -29.85 -1.37
CA GLU A 262 -7.89 -30.62 -0.43
C GLU A 262 -7.22 -31.91 -0.96
N ASN A 263 -7.66 -32.44 -2.10
CA ASN A 263 -7.07 -33.63 -2.73
C ASN A 263 -5.98 -33.35 -3.77
N ASN A 264 -5.59 -32.09 -4.01
CA ASN A 264 -4.59 -31.74 -5.04
C ASN A 264 -3.61 -30.63 -4.66
N LEU A 265 -3.42 -30.37 -3.37
CA LEU A 265 -2.38 -29.45 -2.90
C LEU A 265 -1.61 -30.11 -1.76
N ASP A 266 -0.38 -30.53 -2.07
CA ASP A 266 0.65 -30.26 -1.09
C ASP A 266 0.73 -28.73 -0.91
N GLU A 267 1.12 -28.27 0.26
CA GLU A 267 1.36 -26.84 0.59
C GLU A 267 2.42 -26.17 -0.33
N ARG A 268 2.85 -26.87 -1.39
CA ARG A 268 3.89 -26.53 -2.34
C ARG A 268 3.30 -26.06 -3.67
N GLY A 269 2.23 -26.61 -4.24
CA GLY A 269 1.82 -26.38 -5.64
C GLY A 269 1.73 -24.92 -6.18
N ALA A 270 1.19 -23.96 -5.42
CA ALA A 270 1.11 -22.56 -5.86
C ALA A 270 2.47 -21.84 -5.79
N VAL A 271 3.24 -22.17 -4.74
CA VAL A 271 4.61 -21.71 -4.54
C VAL A 271 5.55 -22.44 -5.52
N GLU A 272 5.34 -23.71 -5.85
CA GLU A 272 6.08 -24.53 -6.83
C GLU A 272 5.97 -23.92 -8.24
N LYS A 273 4.81 -23.33 -8.56
CA LYS A 273 4.58 -22.61 -9.83
C LYS A 273 5.35 -21.29 -9.89
N MET A 274 5.52 -20.57 -8.76
CA MET A 274 6.45 -19.44 -8.64
C MET A 274 7.92 -19.91 -8.52
N LYS A 275 8.17 -21.09 -7.95
CA LYS A 275 9.48 -21.73 -7.68
C LYS A 275 10.06 -22.53 -8.85
N THR A 276 9.48 -22.47 -10.05
CA THR A 276 10.28 -22.77 -11.26
C THR A 276 11.42 -21.72 -11.49
N GLU A 277 11.55 -20.79 -10.53
CA GLU A 277 12.73 -20.15 -9.91
C GLU A 277 13.55 -19.19 -10.78
N THR A 278 14.05 -19.60 -11.94
CA THR A 278 14.78 -18.65 -12.82
C THR A 278 13.82 -17.73 -13.56
N VAL A 279 12.60 -18.21 -13.83
CA VAL A 279 11.61 -17.50 -14.65
C VAL A 279 10.83 -16.47 -13.83
N THR A 280 10.57 -16.68 -12.53
CA THR A 280 9.76 -15.76 -11.71
C THR A 280 10.56 -14.55 -11.25
N LYS A 281 11.79 -14.73 -10.76
CA LYS A 281 12.71 -13.61 -10.48
C LYS A 281 12.92 -12.76 -11.73
N GLN A 282 13.17 -13.41 -12.87
CA GLN A 282 13.34 -12.70 -14.14
C GLN A 282 12.06 -11.98 -14.59
N LYS A 283 10.88 -12.58 -14.41
CA LYS A 283 9.59 -11.92 -14.71
C LYS A 283 9.32 -10.75 -13.78
N LEU A 284 9.63 -10.87 -12.48
CA LEU A 284 9.47 -9.79 -11.50
C LEU A 284 10.37 -8.61 -11.82
N MET A 285 11.65 -8.87 -12.11
CA MET A 285 12.59 -7.82 -12.51
C MET A 285 12.18 -7.17 -13.83
N ARG A 286 11.77 -7.95 -14.85
CA ARG A 286 11.24 -7.39 -16.11
C ARG A 286 9.99 -6.53 -15.91
N ALA A 287 9.11 -6.92 -15.01
CA ALA A 287 7.93 -6.13 -14.66
C ALA A 287 8.34 -4.82 -13.96
N ALA A 288 9.28 -4.88 -13.02
CA ALA A 288 9.83 -3.72 -12.33
C ALA A 288 10.51 -2.74 -13.31
N GLU A 289 11.37 -3.23 -14.20
CA GLU A 289 12.02 -2.47 -15.27
C GLU A 289 10.98 -1.80 -16.19
N ALA A 290 9.95 -2.55 -16.59
CA ALA A 290 8.88 -2.02 -17.43
C ALA A 290 8.06 -0.92 -16.73
N ILE A 291 7.83 -1.03 -15.42
CA ILE A 291 7.19 0.02 -14.60
C ILE A 291 8.10 1.24 -14.50
N ALA A 292 9.39 1.04 -14.20
CA ALA A 292 10.39 2.10 -14.09
C ALA A 292 10.53 2.88 -15.40
N ALA A 293 10.57 2.18 -16.54
CA ALA A 293 10.65 2.78 -17.88
C ALA A 293 9.47 3.70 -18.21
N ARG A 294 8.30 3.53 -17.58
CA ARG A 294 7.15 4.42 -17.76
C ARG A 294 7.29 5.75 -17.02
N GLY A 295 8.17 5.83 -16.02
CA GLY A 295 8.35 7.05 -15.21
C GLY A 295 7.12 7.47 -14.41
N CYS A 296 6.17 6.56 -14.18
CA CYS A 296 4.92 6.84 -13.44
C CYS A 296 5.08 6.72 -11.91
N ILE A 297 6.19 6.11 -11.46
CA ILE A 297 6.60 5.92 -10.07
C ILE A 297 8.03 6.48 -9.93
N ASP A 298 8.22 7.53 -9.13
CA ASP A 298 9.53 8.14 -8.83
C ASP A 298 10.19 7.40 -7.65
N PHE A 299 10.50 6.11 -7.85
CA PHE A 299 11.03 5.20 -6.84
C PHE A 299 11.81 4.04 -7.48
N ASP A 300 12.85 3.58 -6.78
CA ASP A 300 13.68 2.46 -7.23
C ASP A 300 12.96 1.13 -6.96
N ILE A 301 11.96 0.85 -7.80
CA ILE A 301 11.13 -0.35 -7.67
C ILE A 301 11.94 -1.62 -7.97
N GLU A 302 12.94 -1.52 -8.83
CA GLU A 302 13.86 -2.63 -9.15
C GLU A 302 14.60 -3.07 -7.89
N ARG A 303 15.20 -2.14 -7.15
CA ARG A 303 15.88 -2.45 -5.89
C ARG A 303 14.94 -3.08 -4.87
N VAL A 304 13.73 -2.55 -4.70
CA VAL A 304 12.77 -3.12 -3.72
C VAL A 304 12.34 -4.53 -4.11
N MET A 305 12.11 -4.79 -5.40
CA MET A 305 11.81 -6.14 -5.87
C MET A 305 13.02 -7.07 -5.76
N GLN A 306 14.24 -6.55 -5.94
CA GLN A 306 15.46 -7.32 -5.74
C GLN A 306 15.68 -7.70 -4.28
N GLU A 307 15.52 -6.75 -3.35
CA GLU A 307 15.60 -6.99 -1.90
C GLU A 307 14.58 -8.05 -1.47
N ALA A 308 13.35 -7.97 -1.98
CA ALA A 308 12.31 -8.96 -1.75
C ALA A 308 12.62 -10.38 -2.26
N LEU A 309 13.56 -10.50 -3.20
CA LEU A 309 14.03 -11.78 -3.73
C LEU A 309 15.31 -12.27 -3.05
N GLU A 310 16.00 -11.40 -2.30
CA GLU A 310 17.26 -11.66 -1.59
C GLU A 310 17.05 -11.96 -0.11
N ASP A 311 16.05 -11.32 0.52
CA ASP A 311 15.40 -11.87 1.69
C ASP A 311 14.73 -13.17 1.23
N GLU A 312 15.48 -14.28 1.25
CA GLU A 312 14.95 -15.63 1.08
C GLU A 312 13.58 -15.70 1.75
N PHE A 313 12.61 -16.35 1.09
CA PHE A 313 11.34 -16.79 1.66
C PHE A 313 11.55 -17.26 3.10
N SER A 314 11.49 -16.32 4.04
CA SER A 314 12.00 -16.52 5.38
C SER A 314 10.85 -17.10 6.17
N PHE A 315 10.52 -18.33 5.80
CA PHE A 315 10.02 -19.33 6.71
C PHE A 315 11.03 -19.42 7.84
N ARG A 316 10.77 -18.68 8.92
CA ARG A 316 11.15 -19.21 10.22
C ARG A 316 10.07 -20.20 10.59
N GLU A 317 10.37 -21.47 10.33
CA GLU A 317 9.90 -22.53 11.22
C GLU A 317 10.33 -22.14 12.64
N GLU A 318 9.36 -21.79 13.48
CA GLU A 318 9.34 -22.06 14.93
C GLU A 318 7.93 -21.75 15.48
#